data_AF-A0A7J8XWD2-F1
#
_entry.id   AF-A0A7J8XWD2-F1
#
_cell.length_a   1.000
_cell.length_b   1.000
_cell.length_c   1.000
_cell.angle_alpha   90.00
_cell.angle_beta   90.00
_cell.angle_gamma   90.00
#
_symmetry.space_group_name_H-M   'P 1'
#
loop_
_entity.id
_entity.type
_entity.pdbx_description
1 polymer ?
#
loop_
_entity_poly.entity_id
_entity_poly.type
_entity_poly.pdbx_seq_one_letter_code
_entity_poly.pdbx_strand_id
1 'polypeptide(L)'
;NFDNSGSGKCVTGDCGGALKCSGGGIPPVSLIEFTLNGHDNKDFYDISLVDGYNMAVAVKAVGGTGTCQYAGCVNDLNTNCPAELQMMDSGSVVACKSACAAFNMPEYCCTGAHGTPQTCSPTKYSQLFKNACPTAYSYAYDDATSTMTCTGADYLITFCPTS
;
A
#
# COMPACT_ATOMS: atom_id res chain seq x y z
N ASN A 1 -9.30 -12.51 17.13
CA ASN A 1 -8.78 -13.22 18.32
C ASN A 1 -7.90 -14.36 17.87
N PHE A 2 -6.75 -14.51 18.51
CA PHE A 2 -5.82 -15.62 18.27
C PHE A 2 -5.79 -16.52 19.51
N ASP A 3 -5.65 -17.82 19.30
CA ASP A 3 -5.47 -18.80 20.37
C ASP A 3 -4.01 -18.90 20.83
N ASN A 4 -3.73 -19.80 21.78
CA ASN A 4 -2.39 -20.00 22.34
C ASN A 4 -1.39 -20.59 21.34
N SER A 5 -1.86 -21.20 20.24
CA SER A 5 -1.01 -21.62 19.11
C SER A 5 -0.72 -20.49 18.12
N GLY A 6 -1.29 -19.29 18.33
CA GLY A 6 -1.16 -18.18 17.41
C GLY A 6 -2.03 -18.34 16.16
N SER A 7 -3.08 -19.17 16.22
CA SER A 7 -4.06 -19.35 15.15
C SER A 7 -5.30 -18.51 15.41
N GLY A 8 -5.82 -17.85 14.37
CA GLY A 8 -6.91 -16.91 14.48
C GLY A 8 -7.33 -16.37 13.12
N LYS A 9 -7.91 -15.17 13.12
CA LYS A 9 -8.29 -14.46 11.89
C LYS A 9 -8.37 -12.96 12.11
N CYS A 10 -7.90 -12.20 11.13
CA CYS A 10 -8.11 -10.76 11.02
C CYS A 10 -9.20 -10.43 9.98
N VAL A 11 -9.92 -9.32 10.17
CA VAL A 11 -10.91 -8.83 9.19
C VAL A 11 -10.20 -8.29 7.94
N THR A 12 -9.15 -7.50 8.13
CA THR A 12 -8.29 -6.96 7.07
C THR A 12 -6.85 -7.39 7.31
N GLY A 13 -6.08 -7.66 6.25
CA GLY A 13 -4.66 -7.99 6.35
C GLY A 13 -4.36 -9.30 7.07
N ASP A 14 -5.30 -10.24 7.05
CA ASP A 14 -5.04 -11.60 7.53
C ASP A 14 -3.94 -12.25 6.69
N CYS A 15 -3.00 -12.94 7.32
CA CYS A 15 -1.85 -13.56 6.65
C CYS A 15 -1.89 -15.10 6.75
N GLY A 16 -3.07 -15.68 6.55
CA GLY A 16 -3.29 -17.13 6.61
C GLY A 16 -3.71 -17.63 7.99
N GLY A 17 -4.40 -16.79 8.76
CA GLY A 17 -4.87 -17.10 10.11
C GLY A 17 -3.76 -17.25 11.15
N ALA A 18 -2.54 -16.80 10.86
CA ALA A 18 -1.40 -16.86 11.76
C ALA A 18 -1.12 -15.50 12.40
N LEU A 19 -0.79 -15.48 13.68
CA LEU A 19 -0.31 -14.28 14.37
C LEU A 19 1.09 -13.87 13.88
N LYS A 20 1.94 -14.86 13.58
CA LYS A 20 3.26 -14.67 12.99
C LYS A 20 3.18 -14.98 11.50
N CYS A 21 3.05 -13.94 10.70
CA CYS A 21 2.94 -14.07 9.25
C CYS A 21 4.22 -14.68 8.65
N SER A 22 4.06 -15.59 7.69
CA SER A 22 5.15 -16.12 6.85
C SER A 22 5.22 -15.47 5.46
N GLY A 23 4.25 -14.60 5.16
CA GLY A 23 4.14 -13.85 3.90
C GLY A 23 3.29 -12.60 4.08
N GLY A 24 2.92 -11.97 2.95
CA GLY A 24 2.06 -10.78 2.94
C GLY A 24 0.66 -11.04 3.47
N GLY A 25 -0.02 -9.96 3.89
CA GLY A 25 -1.44 -10.01 4.22
C GLY A 25 -2.31 -10.16 2.96
N ILE A 26 -3.49 -10.75 3.12
CA ILE A 26 -4.47 -10.90 2.06
C ILE A 26 -5.07 -9.52 1.73
N PRO A 27 -4.99 -9.04 0.47
CA PRO A 27 -5.59 -7.78 0.04
C PRO A 27 -7.10 -7.70 0.34
N PRO A 28 -7.65 -6.50 0.63
CA PRO A 28 -7.00 -5.20 0.59
C PRO A 28 -6.09 -4.86 1.78
N VAL A 29 -4.87 -4.40 1.49
CA VAL A 29 -3.88 -4.00 2.50
C VAL A 29 -3.06 -2.79 2.04
N SER A 30 -2.89 -1.80 2.91
CA SER A 30 -1.90 -0.75 2.72
C SER A 30 -0.50 -1.31 3.06
N LEU A 31 0.44 -1.16 2.13
CA LEU A 31 1.79 -1.67 2.27
C LEU A 31 2.80 -0.54 2.52
N ILE A 32 3.85 -0.87 3.27
CA ILE A 32 5.06 -0.08 3.39
C ILE A 32 6.17 -0.98 2.88
N GLU A 33 6.74 -0.62 1.74
CA GLU A 33 7.71 -1.46 1.05
C GLU A 33 9.12 -0.89 1.26
N PHE A 34 10.10 -1.79 1.40
CA PHE A 34 11.50 -1.43 1.57
C PHE A 34 12.38 -2.31 0.72
N THR A 35 13.31 -1.69 0.00
CA THR A 35 14.52 -2.33 -0.52
C THR A 35 15.71 -1.69 0.17
N LEU A 36 16.33 -2.40 1.10
CA LEU A 36 17.49 -1.89 1.85
C LEU A 36 18.78 -2.17 1.09
N ASN A 37 19.71 -1.21 1.10
CA ASN A 37 20.99 -1.28 0.39
C ASN A 37 20.85 -1.68 -1.09
N GLY A 38 19.90 -1.07 -1.79
CA GLY A 38 19.67 -1.25 -3.22
C GLY A 38 20.71 -0.54 -4.09
N HIS A 39 20.28 -0.03 -5.25
CA HIS A 39 21.14 0.69 -6.18
C HIS A 39 21.88 1.86 -5.51
N ASP A 40 23.18 2.02 -5.78
CA ASP A 40 24.09 2.97 -5.12
C ASP A 40 24.15 2.90 -3.59
N ASN A 41 23.87 1.74 -2.98
CA ASN A 41 23.75 1.59 -1.52
C ASN A 41 22.69 2.52 -0.90
N LYS A 42 21.66 2.85 -1.67
CA LYS A 42 20.49 3.58 -1.18
C LYS A 42 19.43 2.58 -0.77
N ASP A 43 18.73 2.90 0.30
CA ASP A 43 17.44 2.31 0.57
C ASP A 43 16.40 2.96 -0.32
N PHE A 44 15.44 2.17 -0.78
CA PHE A 44 14.24 2.58 -1.49
C PHE A 44 13.06 2.21 -0.63
N TYR A 45 12.13 3.13 -0.44
CA TYR A 45 10.93 2.86 0.35
C TYR A 45 9.76 3.68 -0.14
N ASP A 46 8.57 3.14 0.11
CA ASP A 46 7.34 3.71 -0.37
C ASP A 46 6.14 3.23 0.46
N ILE A 47 5.03 3.94 0.27
CA ILE A 47 3.71 3.46 0.66
C ILE A 47 3.04 2.96 -0.62
N SER A 48 2.44 1.77 -0.57
CA SER A 48 1.81 1.15 -1.72
C SER A 48 0.38 0.76 -1.45
N LEU A 49 -0.50 1.20 -2.36
CA LEU A 49 -1.92 0.90 -2.39
C LEU A 49 -2.30 0.07 -3.62
N VAL A 50 -1.31 -0.54 -4.29
CA VAL A 50 -1.53 -1.48 -5.41
C VAL A 50 -2.41 -2.64 -4.97
N ASP A 51 -2.22 -3.09 -3.73
CA ASP A 51 -3.01 -4.12 -3.07
C ASP A 51 -4.20 -3.55 -2.28
N GLY A 52 -4.58 -2.29 -2.52
CA GLY A 52 -5.71 -1.64 -1.87
C GLY A 52 -5.33 -0.85 -0.61
N TYR A 53 -6.35 -0.48 0.16
CA TYR A 53 -6.22 0.31 1.37
C TYR A 53 -7.02 -0.34 2.50
N ASN A 54 -6.46 -0.40 3.71
CA ASN A 54 -7.22 -0.75 4.90
C ASN A 54 -7.01 0.26 6.05
N MET A 55 -5.84 0.90 6.12
CA MET A 55 -5.56 1.91 7.13
C MET A 55 -4.49 2.91 6.68
N ALA A 56 -4.55 4.10 7.26
CA ALA A 56 -3.55 5.13 7.03
C ALA A 56 -2.18 4.70 7.57
N VAL A 57 -1.15 4.86 6.75
CA VAL A 57 0.22 4.46 7.07
C VAL A 57 1.20 5.51 6.58
N ALA A 58 2.32 5.62 7.29
CA ALA A 58 3.42 6.48 6.90
C ALA A 58 4.76 5.93 7.34
N VAL A 59 5.79 6.36 6.61
CA VAL A 59 7.20 6.09 6.91
C VAL A 59 7.99 7.39 6.88
N LYS A 60 8.84 7.56 7.90
CA LYS A 60 9.80 8.65 8.01
C LYS A 60 11.20 8.09 8.25
N ALA A 61 12.15 8.47 7.40
CA ALA A 61 13.57 8.20 7.61
C ALA A 61 14.14 9.08 8.74
N VAL A 62 15.05 8.52 9.55
CA VAL A 62 15.70 9.16 10.70
C VAL A 62 17.21 9.00 10.60
N GLY A 63 17.95 10.10 10.74
CA GLY A 63 19.43 10.12 10.81
C GLY A 63 20.19 9.99 9.48
N GLY A 64 19.59 9.40 8.43
CA GLY A 64 20.25 9.18 7.14
C GLY A 64 20.49 10.43 6.27
N THR A 65 21.07 10.20 5.10
CA THR A 65 21.47 11.24 4.14
C THR A 65 20.87 11.03 2.75
N GLY A 66 20.79 12.09 1.95
CA GLY A 66 20.12 12.09 0.64
C GLY A 66 18.77 12.79 0.70
N THR A 67 17.79 12.31 -0.07
CA THR A 67 16.46 12.95 -0.12
C THR A 67 15.65 12.66 1.14
N CYS A 68 15.64 11.40 1.61
CA CYS A 68 15.05 10.94 2.86
C CYS A 68 13.64 11.49 3.10
N GLN A 69 12.84 11.52 2.04
CA GLN A 69 11.52 12.14 2.04
C GLN A 69 10.49 11.30 2.81
N TYR A 70 9.55 11.98 3.44
CA TYR A 70 8.39 11.33 4.02
C TYR A 70 7.52 10.68 2.93
N ALA A 71 7.06 9.45 3.17
CA ALA A 71 6.01 8.83 2.36
C ALA A 71 4.83 8.47 3.26
N GLY A 72 3.62 8.86 2.85
CA GLY A 72 2.42 8.63 3.66
C GLY A 72 1.13 8.57 2.85
N CYS A 73 0.16 7.87 3.43
CA CYS A 73 -1.24 7.92 3.04
C CYS A 73 -2.05 8.24 4.30
N VAL A 74 -2.22 9.55 4.57
CA VAL A 74 -2.80 10.05 5.83
C VAL A 74 -4.32 10.19 5.77
N ASN A 75 -4.88 10.28 4.57
CA ASN A 75 -6.32 10.38 4.36
C ASN A 75 -6.98 9.01 4.55
N ASP A 76 -8.18 9.01 5.15
CA ASP A 76 -8.99 7.79 5.24
C ASP A 76 -9.69 7.51 3.91
N LEU A 77 -9.16 6.55 3.15
CA LEU A 77 -9.73 6.14 1.88
C LEU A 77 -11.02 5.33 2.05
N ASN A 78 -11.29 4.76 3.22
CA ASN A 78 -12.53 4.01 3.47
C ASN A 78 -13.77 4.90 3.42
N THR A 79 -13.65 6.19 3.78
CA THR A 79 -14.80 7.12 3.79
C THR A 79 -15.30 7.47 2.39
N ASN A 80 -14.42 7.42 1.39
CA ASN A 80 -14.73 7.77 0.00
C ASN A 80 -14.53 6.59 -0.97
N CYS A 81 -14.43 5.37 -0.43
CA CYS A 81 -14.25 4.18 -1.24
C CYS A 81 -15.50 3.95 -2.12
N PRO A 82 -15.37 3.86 -3.46
CA PRO A 82 -16.49 3.54 -4.35
C PRO A 82 -17.14 2.21 -3.98
N ALA A 83 -18.46 2.10 -4.12
CA ALA A 83 -19.22 0.92 -3.71
C ALA A 83 -18.70 -0.39 -4.33
N GLU A 84 -18.24 -0.34 -5.58
CA GLU A 84 -17.65 -1.46 -6.30
C GLU A 84 -16.28 -1.93 -5.76
N LEU A 85 -15.63 -1.12 -4.91
CA LEU A 85 -14.34 -1.41 -4.28
C LEU A 85 -14.44 -1.68 -2.78
N GLN A 86 -15.60 -1.44 -2.15
CA GLN A 86 -15.75 -1.55 -0.70
C GLN A 86 -15.61 -2.99 -0.20
N MET A 87 -14.89 -3.15 0.91
CA MET A 87 -14.95 -4.31 1.77
C MET A 87 -15.71 -3.93 3.04
N MET A 88 -16.85 -4.59 3.27
CA MET A 88 -17.75 -4.31 4.39
C MET A 88 -17.53 -5.31 5.52
N ASP A 89 -17.54 -4.82 6.76
CA ASP A 89 -17.70 -5.65 7.95
C ASP A 89 -18.60 -4.91 8.95
N SER A 90 -19.56 -5.64 9.54
CA SER A 90 -20.45 -5.11 10.60
C SER A 90 -21.16 -3.78 10.24
N GLY A 91 -21.48 -3.57 8.96
CA GLY A 91 -22.16 -2.37 8.46
C GLY A 91 -21.26 -1.17 8.16
N SER A 92 -19.94 -1.31 8.27
CA SER A 92 -18.95 -0.27 7.95
C SER A 92 -17.99 -0.71 6.84
N VAL A 93 -17.50 0.25 6.06
CA VAL A 93 -16.38 0.01 5.14
C VAL A 93 -15.12 -0.12 5.98
N VAL A 94 -14.49 -1.30 5.95
CA VAL A 94 -13.27 -1.60 6.72
C VAL A 94 -12.02 -1.57 5.86
N ALA A 95 -12.16 -1.67 4.54
CA ALA A 95 -11.08 -1.55 3.59
C ALA A 95 -11.62 -1.20 2.19
N CYS A 96 -10.74 -0.70 1.32
CA CYS A 96 -11.00 -0.37 -0.06
C CYS A 96 -10.08 -1.17 -0.99
N LYS A 97 -10.66 -1.99 -1.86
CA LYS A 97 -9.90 -2.76 -2.86
C LYS A 97 -9.29 -1.84 -3.90
N SER A 98 -8.10 -2.18 -4.38
CA SER A 98 -7.63 -1.64 -5.64
C SER A 98 -8.48 -2.17 -6.80
N ALA A 99 -8.42 -1.52 -7.96
CA ALA A 99 -9.14 -1.99 -9.14
C ALA A 99 -8.64 -3.37 -9.61
N CYS A 100 -7.34 -3.67 -9.44
CA CYS A 100 -6.82 -5.01 -9.75
C CYS A 100 -7.47 -6.06 -8.85
N ALA A 101 -7.48 -5.83 -7.53
CA ALA A 101 -8.09 -6.75 -6.57
C ALA A 101 -9.61 -6.91 -6.76
N ALA A 102 -10.30 -5.88 -7.25
CA ALA A 102 -11.74 -5.92 -7.47
C ALA A 102 -12.15 -6.59 -8.80
N PHE A 103 -11.41 -6.35 -9.88
CA PHE A 103 -11.85 -6.74 -11.23
C PHE A 103 -10.96 -7.77 -11.90
N ASN A 104 -9.71 -7.95 -11.44
CA ASN A 104 -8.73 -8.87 -12.02
C ASN A 104 -8.56 -8.72 -13.54
N MET A 105 -8.62 -7.47 -14.04
CA MET A 105 -8.50 -7.17 -15.45
C MET A 105 -7.09 -6.69 -15.79
N PRO A 106 -6.54 -7.05 -16.97
CA PRO A 106 -5.17 -6.69 -17.36
C PRO A 106 -4.87 -5.19 -17.28
N GLU A 107 -5.83 -4.33 -17.61
CA GLU A 107 -5.67 -2.86 -17.58
C GLU A 107 -5.49 -2.32 -16.16
N TYR A 108 -6.01 -3.01 -15.13
CA TYR A 108 -5.88 -2.60 -13.74
C TYR A 108 -4.72 -3.28 -13.03
N CYS A 109 -4.39 -4.51 -13.44
CA CYS A 109 -3.30 -5.29 -12.85
C CYS A 109 -1.96 -5.09 -13.58
N CYS A 110 -1.95 -4.35 -14.68
CA CYS A 110 -0.78 -4.14 -15.54
C CYS A 110 -0.14 -5.47 -15.98
N THR A 111 -0.95 -6.37 -16.56
CA THR A 111 -0.50 -7.67 -17.05
C THR A 111 -0.76 -7.85 -18.54
N GLY A 112 -0.14 -8.85 -19.15
CA GLY A 112 -0.34 -9.16 -20.58
C GLY A 112 0.00 -7.97 -21.48
N ALA A 113 -0.96 -7.53 -22.29
CA ALA A 113 -0.79 -6.36 -23.17
C ALA A 113 -0.53 -5.04 -22.41
N HIS A 114 -0.87 -4.99 -21.12
CA HIS A 114 -0.66 -3.87 -20.22
C HIS A 114 0.58 -4.07 -19.31
N GLY A 115 1.47 -5.00 -19.65
CA GLY A 115 2.64 -5.35 -18.83
C GLY A 115 3.81 -4.38 -18.90
N THR A 116 3.62 -3.15 -19.39
CA THR A 116 4.68 -2.12 -19.40
C THR A 116 4.13 -0.78 -18.94
N PRO A 117 4.98 0.14 -18.42
CA PRO A 117 4.56 1.49 -18.07
C PRO A 117 3.91 2.25 -19.22
N GLN A 118 4.30 1.95 -20.47
CA GLN A 118 3.75 2.61 -21.67
C GLN A 118 2.35 2.09 -22.03
N THR A 119 2.00 0.86 -21.63
CA THR A 119 0.72 0.25 -21.97
C THR A 119 -0.26 0.15 -20.80
N CYS A 120 0.19 0.34 -19.56
CA CYS A 120 -0.68 0.47 -18.38
C CYS A 120 -0.78 1.94 -17.93
N SER A 121 -1.80 2.63 -18.41
CA SER A 121 -2.06 4.02 -18.02
C SER A 121 -2.84 4.12 -16.70
N PRO A 122 -2.70 5.22 -15.95
CA PRO A 122 -3.56 5.50 -14.80
C PRO A 122 -5.05 5.43 -15.16
N THR A 123 -5.87 4.92 -14.25
CA THR A 123 -7.32 4.78 -14.43
C THR A 123 -8.07 5.67 -13.44
N LYS A 124 -9.40 5.81 -13.60
CA LYS A 124 -10.23 6.54 -12.63
C LYS A 124 -10.05 6.03 -11.18
N TYR A 125 -9.77 4.74 -11.01
CA TYR A 125 -9.60 4.13 -9.69
C TYR A 125 -8.22 4.41 -9.10
N SER A 126 -7.14 4.27 -9.87
CA SER A 126 -5.81 4.61 -9.36
C SER A 126 -5.68 6.12 -9.10
N GLN A 127 -6.30 6.96 -9.92
CA GLN A 127 -6.35 8.40 -9.68
C GLN A 127 -7.10 8.77 -8.38
N LEU A 128 -8.16 8.04 -8.01
CA LEU A 128 -8.84 8.24 -6.72
C LEU A 128 -7.88 8.02 -5.55
N PHE A 129 -7.08 6.95 -5.61
CA PHE A 129 -6.10 6.60 -4.59
C PHE A 129 -4.96 7.62 -4.57
N LYS A 130 -4.48 8.03 -5.76
CA LYS A 130 -3.40 9.01 -5.89
C LYS A 130 -3.79 10.40 -5.37
N ASN A 131 -5.01 10.84 -5.64
CA ASN A 131 -5.51 12.12 -5.17
C ASN A 131 -5.61 12.15 -3.64
N ALA A 132 -6.00 11.04 -3.02
CA ALA A 132 -6.03 10.93 -1.57
C ALA A 132 -4.62 10.81 -0.98
N CYS A 133 -3.71 10.10 -1.64
CA CYS A 133 -2.38 9.79 -1.13
C CYS A 133 -1.29 10.06 -2.18
N PRO A 134 -0.92 11.34 -2.41
CA PRO A 134 -0.04 11.73 -3.53
C PRO A 134 1.37 11.13 -3.48
N THR A 135 1.86 10.79 -2.29
CA THR A 135 3.18 10.16 -2.08
C THR A 135 3.16 8.64 -2.09
N ALA A 136 1.99 8.02 -2.31
CA ALA A 136 1.84 6.57 -2.34
C ALA A 136 1.71 6.06 -3.79
N TYR A 137 2.15 4.82 -4.02
CA TYR A 137 1.84 4.06 -5.23
C TYR A 137 0.35 3.79 -5.29
N SER A 138 -0.29 4.24 -6.37
CA SER A 138 -1.71 4.02 -6.62
C SER A 138 -2.00 2.88 -7.62
N TYR A 139 -0.98 2.47 -8.38
CA TYR A 139 -0.99 1.33 -9.30
C TYR A 139 0.46 0.91 -9.60
N ALA A 140 0.65 -0.18 -10.35
CA ALA A 140 1.94 -0.88 -10.48
C ALA A 140 3.10 -0.08 -11.11
N TYR A 141 2.84 1.00 -11.85
CA TYR A 141 3.88 1.80 -12.50
C TYR A 141 3.86 3.29 -12.08
N ASP A 142 3.44 3.57 -10.86
CA ASP A 142 3.37 4.93 -10.28
C ASP A 142 4.71 5.40 -9.68
N ASP A 143 5.83 5.17 -10.38
CA ASP A 143 7.17 5.28 -9.77
C ASP A 143 7.59 6.74 -9.48
N ALA A 144 7.27 7.65 -10.40
CA ALA A 144 7.89 8.98 -10.49
C ALA A 144 7.68 9.88 -9.25
N THR A 145 6.66 9.60 -8.44
CA THR A 145 6.31 10.39 -7.26
C THR A 145 6.18 9.57 -5.98
N SER A 146 6.35 8.25 -6.06
CA SER A 146 5.98 7.33 -4.98
C SER A 146 7.18 6.63 -4.36
N THR A 147 8.33 6.60 -5.04
CA THR A 147 9.56 6.02 -4.48
C THR A 147 10.42 7.07 -3.79
N MET A 148 10.72 6.85 -2.52
CA MET A 148 11.64 7.66 -1.75
C MET A 148 12.98 6.94 -1.61
N THR A 149 14.06 7.71 -1.46
CA THR A 149 15.41 7.15 -1.27
C THR A 149 16.10 7.76 -0.07
N CYS A 150 16.89 6.96 0.65
CA CYS A 150 17.73 7.45 1.74
C CYS A 150 18.96 6.54 1.91
N THR A 151 20.04 7.05 2.51
CA THR A 151 21.23 6.26 2.79
C THR A 151 21.54 6.31 4.28
N GLY A 152 21.67 5.12 4.89
CA GLY A 152 22.08 4.98 6.30
C GLY A 152 21.05 5.50 7.29
N ALA A 153 19.76 5.28 7.03
CA ALA A 153 18.68 5.72 7.91
C ALA A 153 18.09 4.57 8.74
N ASP A 154 17.56 4.94 9.90
CA ASP A 154 16.51 4.18 10.58
C ASP A 154 15.13 4.65 10.09
N TYR A 155 14.09 3.84 10.29
CA TYR A 155 12.74 4.14 9.80
C TYR A 155 11.71 4.11 10.93
N LEU A 156 10.92 5.19 11.02
CA LEU A 156 9.74 5.26 11.88
C LEU A 156 8.49 4.98 11.04
N ILE A 157 7.85 3.85 11.30
CA ILE A 157 6.56 3.47 10.74
C ILE A 157 5.46 3.94 11.68
N THR A 158 4.47 4.65 11.14
CA THR A 158 3.31 5.14 11.89
C THR A 158 2.02 4.63 11.25
N PHE A 159 1.20 3.95 12.04
CA PHE A 159 -0.19 3.62 11.71
C PHE A 159 -1.11 4.75 12.21
N CYS A 160 -2.08 5.14 11.39
CA CYS A 160 -2.95 6.30 11.63
C CYS A 160 -2.17 7.60 11.92
N PRO A 161 -1.21 8.00 11.05
CA PRO A 161 -0.49 9.26 11.21
C PRO A 161 -1.45 10.45 11.18
N THR A 162 -1.22 11.43 12.05
CA THR A 162 -1.92 12.73 12.00
C THR A 162 -1.17 13.67 11.05
N SER A 163 -1.92 14.50 10.33
CA SER A 163 -1.39 15.61 9.53
C SER A 163 -0.75 16.71 10.38
#